data_AF-A0A7I7MSH5-F1
#
_entry.id   AF-A0A7I7MSH5-F1
#
_cell.length_a   1.000
_cell.length_b   1.000
_cell.length_c   1.000
_cell.angle_alpha   90.00
_cell.angle_beta   90.00
_cell.angle_gamma   90.00
#
_symmetry.space_group_name_H-M   'P 1'
#
loop_
_entity.id
_entity.type
_entity.pdbx_description
1 polymer ?
#
loop_
_entity_poly.entity_id
_entity_poly.type
_entity_poly.pdbx_seq_one_letter_code
_entity_poly.pdbx_strand_id
1 'polypeptide(L)'
;MSHLVVNPAHVSKLAHKQDDVADQIGSATRVTNGIGHDVWVAHGVASAYSNRAVDKAESARRAAGEALQAAAKGLAANLRTAAAAYHRTDQHHAGKLDDQLR
;
A
#
# COMPACT_ATOMS: atom_id res chain seq x y z
N MET A 1 -26.85 6.62 2.26
CA MET A 1 -25.52 6.69 1.63
C MET A 1 -24.88 8.01 2.04
N SER A 2 -23.71 8.00 2.68
CA SER A 2 -23.00 9.23 3.05
C SER A 2 -22.53 9.93 1.78
N HIS A 3 -22.94 11.19 1.59
CA HIS A 3 -22.53 12.02 0.46
C HIS A 3 -21.05 12.38 0.60
N LEU A 4 -20.17 11.56 0.02
CA LEU A 4 -18.73 11.81 0.00
C LEU A 4 -18.45 12.89 -1.05
N VAL A 5 -18.14 14.10 -0.60
CA VAL A 5 -17.64 15.16 -1.49
C VAL A 5 -16.18 14.84 -1.81
N VAL A 6 -15.97 14.16 -2.94
CA VAL A 6 -14.63 13.83 -3.44
C VAL A 6 -14.06 15.06 -4.12
N ASN A 7 -13.16 15.77 -3.43
CA ASN A 7 -12.37 16.84 -4.05
C ASN A 7 -10.91 16.37 -4.26
N PRO A 8 -10.13 17.03 -5.13
CA PRO A 8 -8.75 16.63 -5.41
C PRO A 8 -7.86 16.50 -4.16
N ALA A 9 -8.03 17.41 -3.19
CA ALA A 9 -7.26 17.39 -1.94
C ALA A 9 -7.59 16.17 -1.05
N HIS A 10 -8.86 15.76 -0.99
CA HIS A 10 -9.28 14.57 -0.26
C HIS A 10 -8.68 13.30 -0.87
N VAL A 11 -8.74 13.17 -2.20
CA VAL A 11 -8.17 12.02 -2.92
C VAL A 11 -6.64 11.97 -2.76
N SER A 12 -5.97 13.12 -2.83
CA SER A 12 -4.52 13.22 -2.57
C SER A 12 -4.16 12.80 -1.14
N LYS A 13 -4.95 13.20 -0.14
CA LYS A 13 -4.77 12.74 1.25
C LYS A 13 -4.92 11.22 1.38
N LEU A 14 -5.87 10.61 0.66
CA LEU A 14 -6.00 9.15 0.63
C LEU A 14 -4.79 8.48 -0.03
N ALA A 15 -4.23 9.07 -1.09
CA ALA A 15 -3.03 8.55 -1.72
C ALA A 15 -1.85 8.50 -0.73
N HIS A 16 -1.62 9.59 0.01
CA HIS A 16 -0.58 9.64 1.04
C HIS A 16 -0.76 8.57 2.12
N LYS A 17 -1.99 8.37 2.60
CA LYS A 17 -2.28 7.30 3.56
C LYS A 17 -1.93 5.91 3.01
N GLN A 18 -2.09 5.67 1.72
CA GLN A 18 -1.73 4.40 1.11
C GLN A 18 -0.21 4.23 1.01
N ASP A 19 0.55 5.31 0.82
CA ASP A 19 2.01 5.25 0.94
C ASP A 19 2.43 4.90 2.38
N ASP A 20 1.83 5.56 3.39
CA ASP A 20 2.10 5.28 4.80
C ASP A 20 1.81 3.81 5.14
N VAL A 21 0.69 3.28 4.65
CA VAL A 21 0.32 1.87 4.79
C VAL A 21 1.35 0.96 4.11
N ALA A 22 1.80 1.29 2.91
CA ALA A 22 2.83 0.53 2.21
C ALA A 22 4.14 0.47 3.00
N ASP A 23 4.52 1.57 3.65
CA ASP A 23 5.73 1.63 4.49
C ASP A 23 5.57 0.80 5.78
N GLN A 24 4.41 0.89 6.44
CA GLN A 24 4.10 0.08 7.61
C GLN A 24 4.10 -1.42 7.29
N ILE A 25 3.49 -1.84 6.18
CA ILE A 25 3.51 -3.23 5.71
C ILE A 25 4.95 -3.67 5.45
N GLY A 26 5.74 -2.84 4.76
CA GLY A 26 7.16 -3.13 4.51
C GLY A 26 7.93 -3.34 5.80
N SER A 27 7.71 -2.48 6.80
CA SER A 27 8.32 -2.62 8.12
C SER A 27 7.91 -3.92 8.82
N ALA A 28 6.61 -4.19 8.90
CA ALA A 28 6.06 -5.39 9.54
C ALA A 28 6.52 -6.70 8.86
N THR A 29 6.76 -6.65 7.55
CA THR A 29 7.31 -7.76 6.78
C THR A 29 8.75 -8.05 7.18
N ARG A 30 9.58 -7.00 7.32
CA ARG A 30 11.00 -7.13 7.69
C ARG A 30 11.21 -7.67 9.11
N VAL A 31 10.30 -7.41 10.05
CA VAL A 31 10.41 -7.86 11.45
C VAL A 31 10.60 -9.37 11.57
N THR A 32 10.03 -10.17 10.65
CA THR A 32 10.13 -11.63 10.71
C THR A 32 11.21 -12.24 9.84
N ASN A 33 12.01 -11.42 9.17
CA ASN A 33 13.08 -11.92 8.31
C ASN A 33 14.15 -12.63 9.15
N GLY A 34 14.49 -13.86 8.75
CA GLY A 34 15.53 -14.67 9.38
C GLY A 34 15.05 -15.59 10.49
N ILE A 35 13.78 -15.51 10.92
CA ILE A 35 13.27 -16.35 12.02
C ILE A 35 13.38 -17.85 11.68
N GLY A 36 13.16 -18.22 10.42
CA GLY A 36 13.34 -19.59 9.93
C GLY A 36 14.77 -20.09 10.13
N HIS A 37 15.77 -19.28 9.77
CA HIS A 37 17.17 -19.59 10.03
C HIS A 37 17.46 -19.67 11.53
N ASP A 38 16.95 -18.74 12.33
CA ASP A 38 17.23 -18.68 13.77
C ASP A 38 16.72 -19.92 14.51
N VAL A 39 15.59 -20.50 14.10
CA VAL A 39 15.09 -21.74 14.71
C VAL A 39 15.96 -22.94 14.36
N TRP A 40 16.60 -22.97 13.19
CA TRP A 40 17.61 -23.98 12.87
C TRP A 40 18.84 -23.89 13.75
N VAL A 41 19.31 -22.66 14.02
CA VAL A 41 20.45 -22.42 14.93
C VAL A 41 20.10 -22.79 16.38
N ALA A 42 18.92 -22.38 16.85
CA ALA A 42 18.53 -22.54 18.25
C ALA A 42 18.09 -23.97 18.61
N HIS A 43 17.33 -24.64 17.74
CA HIS A 43 16.72 -25.94 18.04
C HIS A 43 17.38 -27.12 17.32
N GLY A 44 18.26 -26.84 16.36
CA GLY A 44 19.01 -27.85 15.61
C GLY A 44 18.13 -28.76 14.76
N VAL A 45 18.76 -29.82 14.24
CA VAL A 45 18.13 -30.76 13.30
C VAL A 45 17.10 -31.67 13.95
N ALA A 46 17.11 -31.85 15.28
CA ALA A 46 16.09 -32.64 15.98
C ALA A 46 14.68 -32.05 15.79
N SER A 47 14.59 -30.72 15.61
CA SER A 47 13.33 -30.00 15.34
C SER A 47 13.08 -29.76 13.85
N ALA A 48 13.71 -30.52 12.94
CA ALA A 48 13.72 -30.25 11.50
C ALA A 48 12.33 -30.02 10.88
N TYR A 49 11.32 -30.81 11.25
CA TYR A 49 9.95 -30.63 10.73
C TYR A 49 9.34 -29.29 11.16
N SER A 50 9.50 -28.93 12.42
CA SER A 50 9.03 -27.65 12.96
C SER A 50 9.79 -26.48 12.32
N ASN A 51 11.11 -26.56 12.22
CA ASN A 51 11.93 -25.50 11.61
C ASN A 51 11.52 -25.26 10.16
N ARG A 52 11.30 -26.32 9.38
CA ARG A 52 10.83 -26.22 8.00
C ARG A 52 9.42 -25.61 7.91
N ALA A 53 8.56 -25.86 8.89
CA ALA A 53 7.24 -25.23 8.94
C ALA A 53 7.37 -23.72 9.19
N VAL A 54 8.28 -23.31 10.07
CA VAL A 54 8.60 -21.90 10.32
C VAL A 54 9.18 -21.24 9.07
N ASP A 55 10.15 -21.86 8.38
CA ASP A 55 10.71 -21.34 7.12
C ASP A 55 9.62 -21.08 6.07
N LYS A 56 8.69 -22.04 5.92
CA LYS A 56 7.56 -21.90 4.99
C LYS A 56 6.63 -20.77 5.41
N ALA A 57 6.33 -20.65 6.70
CA ALA A 57 5.47 -19.59 7.22
C ALA A 57 6.11 -18.21 7.04
N GLU A 58 7.41 -18.07 7.30
CA GLU A 58 8.16 -16.83 7.05
C GLU A 58 8.10 -16.46 5.56
N SER A 59 8.40 -17.41 4.67
CA SER A 59 8.38 -17.18 3.22
C SER A 59 6.99 -16.76 2.72
N ALA A 60 5.93 -17.44 3.18
CA ALA A 60 4.56 -17.10 2.83
C ALA A 60 4.16 -15.71 3.36
N ARG A 61 4.53 -15.38 4.60
CA ARG A 61 4.28 -14.06 5.21
C ARG A 61 5.01 -12.96 4.45
N ARG A 62 6.26 -13.21 4.04
CA ARG A 62 7.04 -12.28 3.22
C ARG A 62 6.37 -12.00 1.88
N ALA A 63 5.98 -13.05 1.16
CA ALA A 63 5.29 -12.92 -0.12
C ALA A 63 3.96 -12.15 0.02
N ALA A 64 3.17 -12.44 1.07
CA ALA A 64 1.94 -11.71 1.36
C ALA A 64 2.21 -10.23 1.67
N GLY A 65 3.24 -9.93 2.46
CA GLY A 65 3.65 -8.56 2.79
C GLY A 65 4.09 -7.77 1.56
N GLU A 66 4.92 -8.36 0.70
CA GLU A 66 5.34 -7.77 -0.59
C GLU A 66 4.14 -7.49 -1.50
N ALA A 67 3.20 -8.43 -1.61
CA ALA A 67 1.98 -8.26 -2.40
C ALA A 67 1.08 -7.14 -1.86
N LEU A 68 0.87 -7.08 -0.55
CA LEU A 68 0.08 -6.03 0.10
C LEU A 68 0.74 -4.66 -0.05
N GLN A 69 2.06 -4.57 0.09
CA GLN A 69 2.80 -3.34 -0.13
C GLN A 69 2.64 -2.85 -1.58
N ALA A 70 2.76 -3.75 -2.56
CA ALA A 70 2.55 -3.42 -3.96
C ALA A 70 1.12 -2.94 -4.24
N ALA A 71 0.12 -3.60 -3.66
CA ALA A 71 -1.29 -3.20 -3.79
C ALA A 71 -1.54 -1.81 -3.21
N ALA A 72 -1.00 -1.49 -2.02
CA ALA A 72 -1.11 -0.17 -1.41
C ALA A 72 -0.48 0.92 -2.28
N LYS A 73 0.74 0.69 -2.81
CA LYS A 73 1.40 1.62 -3.75
C LYS A 73 0.60 1.80 -5.04
N GLY A 74 0.04 0.73 -5.59
CA GLY A 74 -0.82 0.79 -6.77
C GLY A 74 -2.09 1.61 -6.52
N LEU A 75 -2.71 1.45 -5.35
CA LEU A 75 -3.86 2.25 -4.96
C LEU A 75 -3.49 3.73 -4.77
N ALA A 76 -2.33 4.03 -4.17
CA ALA A 76 -1.82 5.39 -4.06
C ALA A 76 -1.66 6.05 -5.44
N ALA A 77 -1.08 5.33 -6.41
CA ALA A 77 -0.94 5.80 -7.79
C ALA A 77 -2.30 6.07 -8.45
N ASN A 78 -3.26 5.15 -8.32
CA ASN A 78 -4.61 5.33 -8.86
C ASN A 78 -5.33 6.55 -8.26
N LEU A 79 -5.17 6.78 -6.96
CA LEU A 79 -5.73 7.95 -6.27
C LEU A 79 -5.10 9.26 -6.80
N ARG A 80 -3.78 9.30 -6.99
CA ARG A 80 -3.11 10.47 -7.61
C ARG A 80 -3.64 10.74 -9.02
N THR A 81 -3.81 9.70 -9.84
CA THR A 81 -4.38 9.81 -11.18
C THR A 81 -5.80 10.38 -11.14
N ALA A 82 -6.64 9.90 -10.22
CA ALA A 82 -7.99 10.43 -10.03
C ALA A 82 -7.98 11.89 -9.58
N ALA A 83 -7.12 12.28 -8.63
CA ALA A 83 -6.99 13.66 -8.20
C ALA A 83 -6.61 14.61 -9.35
N ALA A 84 -5.67 14.19 -10.20
CA ALA A 84 -5.25 14.95 -11.38
C ALA A 84 -6.35 15.04 -12.47
N ALA A 85 -7.18 14.01 -12.59
CA ALA A 85 -8.34 14.05 -13.48
C ALA A 85 -9.39 15.06 -12.99
N TYR A 86 -9.75 15.02 -11.71
CA TYR A 86 -10.69 15.98 -11.12
C TYR A 86 -10.18 17.42 -11.27
N HIS A 87 -8.91 17.67 -10.94
CA HIS A 87 -8.34 19.01 -11.05
C HIS A 87 -8.39 19.56 -12.49
N ARG A 88 -8.08 18.73 -13.49
CA ARG A 88 -8.17 19.15 -14.91
C ARG A 88 -9.61 19.45 -15.33
N THR A 89 -10.56 18.63 -14.90
CA THR A 89 -11.98 18.86 -15.17
C THR A 89 -12.44 20.18 -14.55
N ASP A 90 -12.09 20.45 -13.29
CA ASP A 90 -12.43 21.69 -12.60
C ASP A 90 -11.85 22.92 -13.32
N GLN A 91 -10.58 22.85 -13.71
CA GLN A 91 -9.92 23.93 -14.47
C GLN A 91 -10.57 24.19 -15.83
N HIS A 92 -10.91 23.12 -16.57
CA HIS A 92 -11.54 23.23 -17.88
C HIS A 92 -12.92 23.89 -17.82
N HIS A 93 -13.72 23.54 -16.82
CA HIS A 93 -15.03 24.16 -16.61
C HIS A 93 -14.92 25.61 -16.12
N ALA A 94 -13.95 25.91 -15.24
CA ALA A 94 -13.68 27.27 -14.80
C ALA A 94 -13.30 28.19 -15.99
N GLY A 95 -12.43 27.73 -16.89
CA GLY A 95 -12.06 28.49 -18.09
C GLY A 95 -13.24 28.76 -19.01
N LYS A 96 -14.10 27.75 -19.24
CA LYS A 96 -15.33 27.95 -20.04
C LYS A 96 -16.31 28.94 -19.42
N LEU A 97 -16.40 28.98 -18.09
CA LEU A 97 -17.25 29.94 -17.39
C LEU A 97 -16.69 31.36 -17.51
N ASP A 98 -15.37 31.53 -17.40
CA ASP A 98 -14.70 32.82 -17.61
C ASP A 98 -14.94 33.36 -19.02
N ASP A 99 -14.85 32.49 -20.04
CA ASP A 99 -15.16 32.82 -21.44
C ASP A 99 -16.62 33.24 -21.66
N GLN A 100 -17.57 32.69 -20.88
CA GLN A 100 -19.01 33.00 -21.00
C GLN A 100 -19.43 34.27 -20.25
N LEU A 101 -18.69 34.65 -19.21
CA LEU A 101 -18.96 35.83 -18.39
C LEU A 101 -18.30 37.10 -18.95
N ARG A 102 -17.46 36.95 -19.98
CA ARG A 102 -16.74 38.02 -20.65
C ARG A 102 -17.52 38.60 -21.82
#